data_AF-A0A9D1EV78-F1
#
_entry.id   AF-A0A9D1EV78-F1
#
_cell.length_a   1.000
_cell.length_b   1.000
_cell.length_c   1.000
_cell.angle_alpha   90.00
_cell.angle_beta   90.00
_cell.angle_gamma   90.00
#
_symmetry.space_group_name_H-M   'P 1'
#
loop_
_entity.id
_entity.type
_entity.pdbx_description
1 polymer ?
#
loop_
_entity_poly.entity_id
_entity_poly.type
_entity_poly.pdbx_seq_one_letter_code
_entity_poly.pdbx_strand_id
1 'polypeptide(L)'
;MILEIIRQAIEIKLRCNTETPLISPGEYCCACGMALRILGNPSGLLEEARKMETISQLREKLDPVFEKALEAQPEEATQNRRLFHMLLHSRAEGPVTEEIRPLFDPPGSGA
;
A
#
# COMPACT_ATOMS: atom_id res chain seq x y z
N MET A 1 18.26 -0.32 -6.27
CA MET A 1 17.76 0.13 -7.59
C MET A 1 16.27 -0.12 -7.79
N ILE A 2 15.78 -1.35 -8.06
CA ILE A 2 14.35 -1.55 -8.40
C ILE A 2 13.39 -1.20 -7.26
N LEU A 3 13.73 -1.55 -6.02
CA LEU A 3 12.91 -1.23 -4.85
C LEU A 3 12.83 0.27 -4.58
N GLU A 4 13.92 0.99 -4.81
CA GLU A 4 13.97 2.44 -4.66
C GLU A 4 13.14 3.15 -5.73
N ILE A 5 13.20 2.67 -6.97
CA ILE A 5 12.36 3.18 -8.07
C ILE A 5 10.88 3.03 -7.71
N ILE A 6 10.47 1.87 -7.18
CA ILE A 6 9.09 1.63 -6.79
C ILE A 6 8.67 2.56 -5.64
N ARG A 7 9.52 2.74 -4.62
CA ARG A 7 9.25 3.66 -3.52
C ARG A 7 9.08 5.10 -4.00
N GLN A 8 9.99 5.57 -4.86
CA GLN A 8 9.90 6.90 -5.47
C GLN A 8 8.63 7.04 -6.31
N ALA A 9 8.25 6.00 -7.07
CA ALA A 9 7.01 6.00 -7.83
C ALA A 9 5.81 6.22 -6.90
N ILE A 10 5.71 5.51 -5.78
CA ILE A 10 4.62 5.72 -4.81
C ILE A 10 4.61 7.14 -4.24
N GLU A 11 5.77 7.66 -3.83
CA GLU A 11 5.87 9.04 -3.32
C GLU A 11 5.41 10.08 -4.33
N ILE A 12 5.79 9.92 -5.60
CA ILE A 12 5.35 10.78 -6.69
C ILE A 12 3.83 10.67 -6.87
N LYS A 13 3.30 9.45 -6.95
CA LYS A 13 1.86 9.21 -7.12
C LYS A 13 1.03 9.79 -5.98
N LEU A 14 1.55 9.84 -4.76
CA LEU A 14 0.88 10.46 -3.61
C LEU A 14 0.85 11.99 -3.66
N ARG A 15 1.83 12.61 -4.34
CA ARG A 15 1.97 14.08 -4.45
C ARG A 15 1.44 14.66 -5.77
N CYS A 16 1.28 13.84 -6.80
CA CYS A 16 0.75 14.28 -8.09
C CYS A 16 -0.69 14.80 -7.98
N ASN A 17 -1.04 15.83 -8.74
CA ASN A 17 -2.42 16.34 -8.77
C ASN A 17 -3.39 15.37 -9.45
N THR A 18 -2.93 14.67 -10.50
CA THR A 18 -3.73 13.65 -11.18
C THR A 18 -3.61 12.33 -10.46
N GLU A 19 -4.72 11.66 -10.23
CA GLU A 19 -4.71 10.32 -9.66
C GLU A 19 -4.15 9.30 -10.66
N THR A 20 -3.24 8.46 -10.16
CA THR A 20 -2.56 7.44 -10.96
C THR A 20 -2.65 6.09 -10.23
N PRO A 21 -3.15 5.03 -10.88
CA PRO A 21 -3.37 3.76 -10.22
C PRO A 21 -2.05 3.07 -9.84
N LEU A 22 -2.11 2.19 -8.84
CA LEU A 22 -1.09 1.18 -8.61
C LEU A 22 -1.21 0.12 -9.71
N ILE A 23 -0.11 -0.23 -10.38
CA ILE A 23 -0.12 -1.10 -11.57
C ILE A 23 0.79 -2.32 -11.45
N SER A 24 1.62 -2.41 -10.40
CA SER A 24 2.50 -3.55 -10.19
C SER A 24 2.37 -4.13 -8.77
N PRO A 25 2.69 -5.42 -8.57
CA PRO A 25 2.73 -6.01 -7.24
C PRO A 25 3.61 -5.24 -6.26
N GLY A 26 4.77 -4.76 -6.71
CA GLY A 26 5.69 -4.01 -5.85
C GLY A 26 5.09 -2.67 -5.38
N GLU A 27 4.43 -1.95 -6.29
CA GLU A 27 3.72 -0.71 -5.93
C GLU A 27 2.61 -0.98 -4.91
N TYR A 28 1.85 -2.06 -5.10
CA TYR A 28 0.80 -2.47 -4.18
C TYR A 28 1.35 -2.81 -2.78
N CYS A 29 2.37 -3.66 -2.71
CA CYS A 29 3.04 -4.02 -1.45
C CYS A 29 3.60 -2.79 -0.73
N CYS A 30 4.20 -1.86 -1.47
CA CYS A 30 4.70 -0.60 -0.91
C CYS A 30 3.58 0.25 -0.31
N ALA A 31 2.49 0.45 -1.05
CA ALA A 31 1.33 1.19 -0.59
C ALA A 31 0.65 0.52 0.62
N CYS A 32 0.51 -0.81 0.63
CA CYS A 32 -0.01 -1.56 1.78
C CYS A 32 0.85 -1.36 3.03
N GLY A 33 2.18 -1.45 2.90
CA GLY A 33 3.11 -1.24 4.00
C GLY A 33 3.00 0.17 4.61
N MET A 34 2.79 1.19 3.78
CA MET A 34 2.53 2.56 4.22
C MET A 34 1.18 2.68 4.94
N ALA A 35 0.11 2.17 4.31
CA ALA A 35 -1.26 2.26 4.82
C ALA A 35 -1.41 1.55 6.18
N LEU A 36 -0.89 0.32 6.30
CA LEU A 36 -0.97 -0.43 7.55
C LEU A 36 -0.23 0.25 8.70
N ARG A 37 0.88 0.95 8.43
CA ARG A 37 1.57 1.77 9.45
C ARG A 37 0.80 3.00 9.87
N ILE A 38 0.19 3.70 8.90
CA ILE A 38 -0.70 4.84 9.19
C ILE A 38 -1.84 4.41 10.12
N LEU A 39 -2.33 3.18 9.94
CA LEU A 39 -3.37 2.59 10.78
C LEU A 39 -2.85 1.98 12.11
N GLY A 40 -1.55 2.07 12.41
CA GLY A 40 -0.97 1.54 13.64
C GLY A 40 -0.82 0.01 13.65
N ASN A 41 -0.71 -0.64 12.48
CA ASN A 41 -0.61 -2.08 12.30
C ASN A 41 -1.72 -2.88 13.04
N PRO A 42 -2.99 -2.67 12.69
CA PRO A 42 -4.10 -3.28 13.41
C PRO A 42 -3.97 -4.80 13.40
N SER A 43 -3.99 -5.39 14.59
CA SER A 43 -3.94 -6.85 14.80
C SER A 43 -2.73 -7.57 14.16
N GLY A 44 -1.64 -6.86 13.88
CA GLY A 44 -0.46 -7.47 13.22
C GLY A 44 -0.67 -7.79 11.74
N LEU A 45 -1.57 -7.07 11.08
CA LEU A 45 -1.88 -7.28 9.66
C LEU A 45 -0.68 -7.08 8.74
N LEU A 46 0.30 -6.26 9.12
CA LEU A 46 1.52 -6.09 8.34
C LEU A 46 2.31 -7.40 8.25
N GLU A 47 2.42 -8.13 9.36
CA GLU A 47 3.12 -9.42 9.43
C GLU A 47 2.36 -10.51 8.69
N GLU A 48 1.02 -10.47 8.73
CA GLU A 48 0.17 -11.37 7.93
C GLU A 48 0.32 -11.08 6.43
N ALA A 49 0.21 -9.82 6.02
CA ALA A 49 0.31 -9.39 4.63
C ALA A 49 1.65 -9.81 4.01
N ARG A 50 2.75 -9.72 4.76
CA ARG A 50 4.08 -10.17 4.31
C ARG A 50 4.16 -11.64 3.98
N LYS A 51 3.26 -12.49 4.50
CA LYS A 51 3.27 -13.94 4.26
C LYS A 51 2.40 -14.33 3.07
N MET A 52 1.60 -13.41 2.55
CA MET A 52 0.75 -13.67 1.39
C MET A 52 1.58 -13.79 0.11
N GLU A 53 1.07 -14.57 -0.82
CA GLU A 53 1.80 -14.96 -2.04
C GLU A 53 1.27 -14.26 -3.28
N THR A 54 0.10 -13.63 -3.21
CA THR A 54 -0.52 -12.97 -4.37
C THR A 54 -1.22 -11.67 -3.98
N ILE A 55 -1.35 -10.76 -4.95
CA ILE A 55 -2.13 -9.53 -4.77
C ILE A 55 -3.61 -9.81 -4.47
N SER A 56 -4.17 -10.89 -5.02
CA SER A 56 -5.56 -11.29 -4.74
C SER A 56 -5.78 -11.62 -3.26
N GLN A 57 -4.88 -12.38 -2.64
CA GLN A 57 -4.96 -12.70 -1.21
C GLN A 57 -4.85 -11.43 -0.35
N LEU A 58 -3.95 -10.52 -0.72
CA LEU A 58 -3.80 -9.24 -0.03
C LEU A 58 -5.08 -8.41 -0.10
N ARG A 59 -5.71 -8.32 -1.27
CA ARG A 59 -6.97 -7.57 -1.45
C ARG A 59 -8.09 -8.14 -0.60
N GLU A 60 -8.32 -9.45 -0.70
CA GLU A 60 -9.36 -10.14 0.08
C GLU A 60 -9.23 -9.84 1.58
N LYS A 61 -8.00 -9.76 2.08
CA LYS A 61 -7.73 -9.48 3.49
C LYS A 61 -7.78 -8.00 3.84
N LEU A 62 -7.20 -7.14 3.01
CA LEU A 62 -6.88 -5.76 3.39
C LEU A 62 -7.88 -4.73 2.84
N ASP A 63 -8.58 -5.01 1.75
CA ASP A 63 -9.55 -4.07 1.16
C ASP A 63 -10.63 -3.67 2.18
N PRO A 64 -11.24 -4.59 2.97
CA PRO A 64 -12.20 -4.21 4.00
C PRO A 64 -11.63 -3.29 5.10
N VAL A 65 -10.32 -3.37 5.35
CA VAL A 65 -9.62 -2.51 6.31
C VAL A 65 -9.42 -1.12 5.71
N PHE A 66 -9.03 -1.06 4.43
CA PHE A 66 -8.80 0.18 3.71
C PHE A 66 -10.10 0.93 3.37
N GLU A 67 -11.20 0.24 3.09
CA GLU A 67 -12.54 0.83 2.92
C GLU A 67 -12.96 1.57 4.19
N LYS A 68 -12.92 0.88 5.34
CA LYS A 68 -13.24 1.49 6.64
C LYS A 68 -12.31 2.64 6.98
N ALA A 69 -11.02 2.51 6.66
CA ALA A 69 -10.06 3.58 6.87
C ALA A 69 -10.40 4.80 6.01
N LEU A 70 -10.76 4.60 4.74
CA LEU A 70 -11.13 5.67 3.80
C LEU A 70 -12.39 6.41 4.26
N GLU A 71 -13.40 5.68 4.73
CA GLU A 71 -14.64 6.25 5.29
C GLU A 71 -14.37 7.09 6.54
N ALA A 72 -13.40 6.71 7.37
CA ALA A 72 -13.03 7.42 8.59
C ALA A 72 -12.10 8.62 8.36
N GLN A 73 -11.55 8.82 7.15
CA GLN A 73 -10.67 9.95 6.87
C GLN A 73 -11.47 11.26 6.65
N PRO A 74 -11.11 12.36 7.33
CA PRO A 74 -11.61 13.70 7.00
C PRO A 74 -11.30 14.06 5.54
N GLU A 75 -12.13 14.90 4.92
CA GLU A 75 -11.93 15.33 3.52
C GLU A 75 -10.61 16.09 3.33
N GLU A 76 -10.14 16.78 4.36
CA GLU A 76 -8.89 17.54 4.38
C GLU A 76 -7.64 16.64 4.44
N ALA A 77 -7.78 15.36 4.80
CA ALA A 77 -6.70 14.37 4.88
C ALA A 77 -6.31 13.82 3.49
N THR A 78 -6.05 14.73 2.55
CA THR A 78 -5.89 14.49 1.12
C THR A 78 -4.92 13.36 0.77
N GLN A 79 -3.76 13.30 1.42
CA GLN A 79 -2.74 12.30 1.11
C GLN A 79 -3.11 10.89 1.61
N ASN A 80 -3.65 10.76 2.83
CA ASN A 80 -4.07 9.47 3.38
C ASN A 80 -5.29 8.94 2.62
N ARG A 81 -6.28 9.81 2.39
CA ARG A 81 -7.47 9.50 1.59
C ARG A 81 -7.07 8.99 0.20
N ARG A 82 -6.11 9.66 -0.44
CA ARG A 82 -5.55 9.26 -1.73
C ARG A 82 -4.85 7.91 -1.69
N LEU A 83 -4.06 7.62 -0.65
CA LEU A 83 -3.41 6.31 -0.49
C LEU A 83 -4.43 5.17 -0.44
N PHE A 84 -5.48 5.30 0.37
CA PHE A 84 -6.52 4.27 0.47
C PHE A 84 -7.31 4.14 -0.84
N HIS A 85 -7.63 5.26 -1.50
CA HIS A 85 -8.30 5.23 -2.80
C HIS A 85 -7.45 4.52 -3.87
N MET A 86 -6.14 4.81 -3.93
CA MET A 86 -5.20 4.13 -4.84
C MET A 86 -5.10 2.62 -4.58
N LEU A 87 -5.19 2.19 -3.32
CA LEU A 87 -5.20 0.77 -2.94
C LEU A 87 -6.47 0.08 -3.43
N LEU A 88 -7.64 0.63 -3.11
CA LEU A 88 -8.94 0.06 -3.48
C LEU A 88 -9.17 0.03 -5.00
N HIS A 89 -8.63 1.02 -5.73
CA HIS A 89 -8.73 1.10 -7.19
C HIS A 89 -7.46 0.67 -7.94
N SER A 90 -6.57 -0.04 -7.25
CA SER A 90 -5.35 -0.61 -7.85
C SER A 90 -5.68 -1.52 -9.03
N ARG A 91 -4.78 -1.58 -10.01
CA ARG A 91 -4.78 -2.54 -11.14
C ARG A 91 -3.65 -3.56 -11.02
N ALA A 92 -2.95 -3.59 -9.89
CA ALA A 92 -1.90 -4.57 -9.65
C ALA A 92 -2.48 -5.98 -9.57
N GLU A 93 -1.81 -6.90 -10.25
CA GLU A 93 -2.11 -8.33 -10.27
C GLU A 93 -0.79 -9.12 -10.27
N GLY A 94 -0.85 -10.38 -9.83
CA GLY A 94 0.29 -11.29 -9.87
C GLY A 94 0.86 -11.67 -8.49
N PRO A 95 2.04 -12.32 -8.48
CA PRO A 95 2.63 -12.87 -7.27
C PRO A 95 3.34 -11.82 -6.42
N VAL A 96 3.42 -12.10 -5.13
CA VAL A 96 4.25 -11.42 -4.15
C VAL A 96 5.53 -12.24 -3.99
N THR A 97 6.55 -11.88 -4.76
CA THR A 97 7.86 -12.56 -4.75
C THR A 97 8.74 -12.07 -3.60
N GLU A 98 9.73 -12.88 -3.20
CA GLU A 98 10.72 -12.50 -2.18
C GLU A 98 11.43 -11.18 -2.49
N GLU A 99 11.69 -10.88 -3.77
CA GLU A 99 12.34 -9.63 -4.20
C GLU A 99 11.54 -8.38 -3.80
N ILE A 100 10.20 -8.44 -3.81
CA ILE A 100 9.34 -7.29 -3.54
C ILE A 100 8.83 -7.25 -2.10
N ARG A 101 9.01 -8.31 -1.30
CA ARG A 101 8.61 -8.31 0.12
C ARG A 101 9.22 -7.18 0.94
N PRO A 102 10.47 -6.75 0.72
CA PRO A 102 11.01 -5.58 1.42
C PRO A 102 10.27 -4.26 1.14
N LEU A 103 9.38 -4.21 0.13
CA LEU A 103 8.57 -3.02 -0.14
C LEU A 103 7.46 -2.82 0.89
N PHE A 104 7.05 -3.86 1.62
CA PHE A 104 6.22 -3.67 2.81
C PHE A 104 6.92 -2.79 3.87
N ASP A 105 8.24 -2.57 3.76
CA ASP A 105 9.06 -1.71 4.62
C ASP A 105 9.64 -0.52 3.82
N PRO A 106 8.88 0.57 3.62
CA PRO A 106 9.42 1.80 3.03
C PRO A 106 10.47 2.45 3.96
N PRO A 107 11.51 3.10 3.40
CA PRO A 107 12.59 3.73 4.17
C PRO A 107 12.05 4.80 5.12
N GLY A 108 12.65 4.91 6.31
CA GLY A 108 12.16 5.77 7.40
C GLY A 108 11.32 5.04 8.46
N SER A 109 11.05 3.75 8.28
CA SER A 109 10.28 2.91 9.22
C SER A 109 11.11 2.35 10.39
N GLY A 110 12.26 2.94 10.70
CA GLY A 110 13.09 2.57 11.84
C GLY A 110 12.65 3.34 13.09
N ALA A 111 11.89 2.67 13.95
CA ALA A 111 11.87 2.89 15.39
C ALA A 111 12.02 1.52 16.05
#